data_AF-A0A2N4SST2-F1
#
_entry.id   AF-A0A2N4SST2-F1
#
_cell.length_a   1.000
_cell.length_b   1.000
_cell.length_c   1.000
_cell.angle_alpha   90.00
_cell.angle_beta   90.00
_cell.angle_gamma   90.00
#
_symmetry.space_group_name_H-M   'P 1'
#
loop_
_entity.id
_entity.type
_entity.pdbx_description
1 polymer ?
#
loop_
_entity_poly.entity_id
_entity_poly.type
_entity_poly.pdbx_seq_one_letter_code
_entity_poly.pdbx_strand_id
1 'polypeptide(L)'
;MALLPYFVLSPERRETPLNVLGTQVTVLASNAATQSYGVTFQRGDEGTGPPPHSHDWDESFYVLGGEVEFHCDGQAHLCQPGTLVHVPRGTVHGFHYGKGGGQMLEITGQDAMAAQMFAAIDREIPVGPAPDIPKLLAVLERNGVTVSA
;
A
#
# COMPACT_ATOMS: atom_id res chain seq x y z
N MET A 1 8.80 -29.03 16.88
CA MET A 1 7.65 -28.16 17.22
C MET A 1 6.75 -28.09 16.01
N ALA A 2 5.48 -28.49 16.13
CA ALA A 2 4.53 -28.35 15.03
C ALA A 2 4.22 -26.85 14.83
N LEU A 3 4.25 -26.39 13.57
CA LEU A 3 3.79 -25.05 13.22
C LEU A 3 2.28 -24.98 13.46
N LEU A 4 1.82 -23.95 14.15
CA LEU A 4 0.39 -23.69 14.32
C LEU A 4 -0.23 -23.33 12.96
N PRO A 5 -1.48 -23.75 12.68
CA PRO A 5 -2.14 -23.44 11.40
C PRO A 5 -2.67 -21.99 11.33
N TYR A 6 -2.35 -21.15 12.32
CA TYR A 6 -2.76 -19.76 12.42
C TYR A 6 -1.68 -18.93 13.13
N PHE A 7 -1.76 -17.61 12.97
CA PHE A 7 -0.96 -16.66 13.75
C PHE A 7 -1.85 -15.57 14.35
N VAL A 8 -1.40 -15.00 15.46
CA VAL A 8 -2.00 -13.82 16.08
C VAL A 8 -0.91 -12.76 16.15
N LEU A 9 -1.15 -11.61 15.52
CA LEU A 9 -0.24 -10.47 15.50
C LEU A 9 -0.83 -9.34 16.33
N SER A 10 -0.32 -9.16 17.55
CA SER A 10 -0.67 -8.00 18.37
C SER A 10 0.16 -6.78 17.96
N PRO A 11 -0.30 -5.55 18.25
CA PRO A 11 0.42 -4.32 17.88
C PRO A 11 1.88 -4.29 18.33
N GLU A 12 2.18 -4.84 19.49
CA GLU A 12 3.52 -4.84 20.10
C GLU A 12 4.49 -5.81 19.41
N ARG A 13 3.96 -6.71 18.59
CA ARG A 13 4.72 -7.73 17.85
C ARG A 13 4.88 -7.39 16.37
N ARG A 14 4.37 -6.25 15.92
CA ARG A 14 4.51 -5.79 14.54
C ARG A 14 5.96 -5.42 14.26
N GLU A 15 6.40 -5.70 13.04
CA GLU A 15 7.65 -5.15 12.53
C GLU A 15 7.56 -3.63 12.43
N THR A 16 8.72 -2.97 12.39
CA THR A 16 8.80 -1.53 12.14
C THR A 16 8.11 -1.23 10.79
N PRO A 17 7.28 -0.17 10.71
CA PRO A 17 6.68 0.22 9.45
C PRO A 17 7.75 0.56 8.40
N LEU A 18 7.51 0.12 7.17
CA LEU A 18 8.28 0.50 5.99
C LEU A 18 7.93 1.94 5.63
N ASN A 19 8.94 2.73 5.24
CA ASN A 19 8.72 4.07 4.71
C ASN A 19 8.63 4.03 3.18
N VAL A 20 7.40 4.16 2.67
CA VAL A 20 7.09 4.16 1.24
C VAL A 20 6.81 5.60 0.81
N LEU A 21 7.88 6.35 0.53
CA LEU A 21 7.80 7.74 0.07
C LEU A 21 6.97 8.66 0.99
N GLY A 22 7.05 8.44 2.31
CA GLY A 22 6.32 9.20 3.33
C GLY A 22 5.12 8.46 3.92
N THR A 23 4.56 7.48 3.21
CA THR A 23 3.54 6.58 3.78
C THR A 23 4.22 5.51 4.64
N GLN A 24 3.75 5.35 5.88
CA GLN A 24 4.18 4.31 6.81
C GLN A 24 3.35 3.05 6.57
N VAL A 25 3.98 1.98 6.11
CA VAL A 25 3.32 0.72 5.76
C VAL A 25 3.76 -0.40 6.69
N THR A 26 2.85 -0.92 7.50
CA THR A 26 3.10 -2.10 8.34
C THR A 26 2.50 -3.34 7.69
N VAL A 27 3.34 -4.32 7.34
CA VAL A 27 2.87 -5.63 6.87
C VAL A 27 2.25 -6.39 8.04
N LEU A 28 0.94 -6.59 8.03
CA LEU A 28 0.23 -7.37 9.05
C LEU A 28 0.18 -8.86 8.69
N ALA A 29 0.07 -9.14 7.41
CA ALA A 29 0.10 -10.47 6.84
C ALA A 29 0.67 -10.41 5.42
N SER A 30 1.70 -11.20 5.13
CA SER A 30 2.11 -11.39 3.74
C SER A 30 1.28 -12.49 3.09
N ASN A 31 1.10 -12.41 1.78
CA ASN A 31 0.56 -13.51 0.98
C ASN A 31 1.35 -14.82 1.14
N ALA A 32 2.66 -14.76 1.39
CA ALA A 32 3.47 -15.94 1.73
C ALA A 32 3.07 -16.56 3.08
N ALA A 33 2.76 -15.74 4.09
CA ALA A 33 2.36 -16.21 5.42
C ALA A 33 0.91 -16.76 5.43
N THR A 34 0.01 -16.15 4.65
CA THR A 34 -1.40 -16.58 4.56
C THR A 34 -1.65 -17.63 3.49
N GLN A 35 -0.71 -17.79 2.55
CA GLN A 35 -0.84 -18.60 1.33
C GLN A 35 -2.04 -18.17 0.46
N SER A 36 -2.53 -16.94 0.59
CA SER A 36 -3.73 -16.49 -0.12
C SER A 36 -3.88 -14.98 -0.29
N TYR A 37 -3.59 -14.17 0.72
CA TYR A 37 -3.80 -12.71 0.65
C TYR A 37 -2.78 -11.93 1.48
N GLY A 38 -2.46 -10.72 1.03
CA GLY A 38 -1.71 -9.73 1.80
C GLY A 38 -2.65 -8.84 2.60
N VAL A 39 -2.19 -8.40 3.78
CA VAL A 39 -2.81 -7.30 4.53
C VAL A 39 -1.72 -6.36 4.98
N THR A 40 -1.79 -5.09 4.57
CA THR A 40 -0.97 -4.03 5.14
C THR A 40 -1.84 -3.01 5.85
N PHE A 41 -1.27 -2.39 6.88
CA PHE A 41 -1.84 -1.27 7.57
C PHE A 41 -1.02 -0.03 7.22
N GLN A 42 -1.67 0.94 6.58
CA GLN A 42 -1.01 2.13 6.07
C GLN A 42 -1.43 3.36 6.86
N ARG A 43 -0.47 4.24 7.14
CA ARG A 43 -0.69 5.58 7.67
C ARG A 43 0.08 6.59 6.82
N GLY A 44 -0.52 7.74 6.56
CA GLY A 44 0.18 8.84 5.93
C GLY A 44 -0.29 10.18 6.43
N ASP A 45 0.59 11.17 6.28
CA ASP A 45 0.30 12.56 6.55
C ASP A 45 -0.49 13.18 5.39
N GLU A 46 -1.10 14.33 5.65
CA GLU A 46 -1.85 15.10 4.65
C GLU A 46 -1.05 15.30 3.35
N GLY A 47 -1.69 15.01 2.22
CA GLY A 47 -1.12 15.13 0.88
C GLY A 47 -0.18 13.99 0.47
N THR A 48 0.16 13.06 1.36
CA THR A 48 0.98 11.89 1.00
C THR A 48 0.12 10.81 0.31
N GLY A 49 0.75 10.00 -0.54
CA GLY A 49 0.11 8.89 -1.25
C GLY A 49 0.70 8.70 -2.65
N PRO A 50 0.44 7.55 -3.30
CA PRO A 50 1.01 7.26 -4.61
C PRO A 50 0.31 8.06 -5.72
N PRO A 51 1.05 8.49 -6.75
CA PRO A 51 0.45 9.04 -7.96
C PRO A 51 -0.35 7.94 -8.70
N PRO A 52 -1.14 8.31 -9.73
CA PRO A 52 -1.83 7.34 -10.58
C PRO A 52 -0.88 6.25 -11.14
N HIS A 53 -1.22 4.99 -10.88
CA HIS A 53 -0.47 3.81 -11.29
C HIS A 53 -1.41 2.62 -11.53
N SER A 54 -0.86 1.51 -12.04
CA SER A 54 -1.61 0.27 -12.27
C SER A 54 -0.70 -0.95 -12.09
N HIS A 55 -1.32 -2.11 -11.90
CA HIS A 55 -0.67 -3.40 -11.72
C HIS A 55 -1.63 -4.56 -12.04
N ASP A 56 -1.09 -5.78 -12.17
CA ASP A 56 -1.84 -6.99 -12.55
C ASP A 56 -2.42 -7.79 -11.37
N TRP A 57 -2.62 -7.15 -10.21
CA TRP A 57 -3.37 -7.72 -9.08
C TRP A 57 -4.56 -6.84 -8.69
N ASP A 58 -5.55 -7.47 -8.05
CA ASP A 58 -6.66 -6.74 -7.44
C ASP A 58 -6.24 -6.22 -6.06
N GLU A 59 -6.72 -5.03 -5.70
CA GLU A 59 -6.39 -4.37 -4.43
C GLU A 59 -7.65 -3.76 -3.81
N SER A 60 -7.77 -3.85 -2.49
CA SER A 60 -8.88 -3.24 -1.75
C SER A 60 -8.35 -2.42 -0.59
N PHE A 61 -8.94 -1.24 -0.41
CA PHE A 61 -8.63 -0.34 0.69
C PHE A 61 -9.83 -0.20 1.61
N TYR A 62 -9.59 -0.28 2.92
CA TYR A 62 -10.62 -0.02 3.93
C TYR A 62 -10.17 1.11 4.84
N VAL A 63 -10.85 2.26 4.75
CA VAL A 63 -10.48 3.46 5.51
C VAL A 63 -10.83 3.27 6.99
N LEU A 64 -9.85 3.45 7.86
CA LEU A 64 -9.97 3.28 9.31
C LEU A 64 -10.06 4.60 10.07
N GLY A 65 -9.41 5.66 9.57
CA GLY A 65 -9.34 6.95 10.24
C GLY A 65 -8.85 8.05 9.31
N GLY A 66 -9.25 9.29 9.60
CA GLY A 66 -9.00 10.42 8.71
C GLY A 66 -9.84 10.34 7.43
N GLU A 67 -9.37 11.01 6.39
CA GLU A 67 -10.00 11.06 5.07
C GLU A 67 -8.97 10.67 4.01
N VAL A 68 -9.39 9.94 2.97
CA VAL A 68 -8.53 9.57 1.84
C VAL A 68 -9.27 9.90 0.55
N GLU A 69 -8.64 10.67 -0.33
CA GLU A 69 -9.17 10.91 -1.67
C GLU A 69 -8.56 9.89 -2.63
N PHE A 70 -9.40 8.98 -3.12
CA PHE A 70 -9.01 8.00 -4.14
C PHE A 70 -9.31 8.53 -5.53
N HIS A 71 -8.39 8.29 -6.45
CA HIS A 71 -8.58 8.52 -7.88
C HIS A 71 -8.59 7.15 -8.56
N CYS A 72 -9.71 6.74 -9.14
CA CYS A 72 -9.86 5.45 -9.82
C CYS A 72 -10.48 5.68 -11.19
N ASP A 73 -9.80 5.26 -12.27
CA ASP A 73 -10.27 5.42 -13.65
C ASP A 73 -10.74 6.87 -13.98
N GLY A 74 -9.95 7.84 -13.52
CA GLY A 74 -10.23 9.27 -13.72
C GLY A 74 -11.35 9.84 -12.84
N GLN A 75 -11.94 9.07 -11.93
CA GLN A 75 -12.94 9.53 -10.97
C GLN A 75 -12.34 9.74 -9.58
N ALA A 76 -12.69 10.86 -8.94
CA ALA A 76 -12.26 11.17 -7.57
C ALA A 76 -13.35 10.77 -6.56
N HIS A 77 -12.93 10.17 -5.45
CA HIS A 77 -13.79 9.70 -4.38
C HIS A 77 -13.21 10.10 -3.03
N LEU A 78 -13.95 10.93 -2.29
CA LEU A 78 -13.59 11.29 -0.92
C LEU A 78 -14.12 10.24 0.06
N CYS A 79 -13.22 9.49 0.67
CA CYS A 79 -13.56 8.32 1.47
C CYS A 79 -13.32 8.55 2.96
N GLN A 80 -14.40 8.44 3.75
CA GLN A 80 -14.40 8.53 5.21
C GLN A 80 -14.16 7.16 5.86
N PRO A 81 -13.89 7.09 7.18
CA PRO A 81 -13.75 5.83 7.88
C PRO A 81 -14.98 4.93 7.71
N GLY A 82 -14.74 3.64 7.48
CA GLY A 82 -15.76 2.64 7.15
C GLY A 82 -15.99 2.44 5.64
N THR A 83 -15.35 3.23 4.78
CA THR A 83 -15.45 3.10 3.32
C THR A 83 -14.53 1.98 2.82
N LEU A 84 -15.08 1.09 1.99
CA LEU A 84 -14.32 0.13 1.18
C LEU A 84 -14.18 0.67 -0.24
N VAL A 85 -12.96 0.66 -0.76
CA VAL A 85 -12.66 0.89 -2.18
C VAL A 85 -12.04 -0.39 -2.73
N HIS A 86 -12.62 -0.95 -3.79
CA HIS A 86 -12.06 -2.11 -4.48
C HIS A 86 -11.61 -1.69 -5.87
N VAL A 87 -10.37 -2.02 -6.23
CA VAL A 87 -9.76 -1.70 -7.50
C VAL A 87 -9.36 -3.00 -8.21
N PRO A 88 -10.05 -3.37 -9.31
CA PRO A 88 -9.65 -4.51 -10.12
C PRO A 88 -8.30 -4.29 -10.80
N ARG A 89 -7.55 -5.36 -11.04
CA ARG A 89 -6.29 -5.34 -11.78
C ARG A 89 -6.38 -4.59 -13.11
N GLY A 90 -5.29 -3.93 -13.48
CA GLY A 90 -5.20 -3.12 -14.71
C GLY A 90 -5.92 -1.78 -14.64
N THR A 91 -6.67 -1.49 -13.57
CA THR A 91 -7.31 -0.18 -13.38
C THR A 91 -6.28 0.84 -12.90
N VAL A 92 -6.20 1.97 -13.58
CA VAL A 92 -5.36 3.09 -13.12
C VAL A 92 -5.99 3.68 -11.87
N HIS A 93 -5.20 3.75 -10.80
CA HIS A 93 -5.63 4.31 -9.53
C HIS A 93 -4.49 5.00 -8.77
N GLY A 94 -4.85 5.85 -7.83
CA GLY A 94 -3.96 6.51 -6.89
C GLY A 94 -4.76 7.06 -5.72
N PHE A 95 -4.08 7.59 -4.71
CA PHE A 95 -4.76 8.25 -3.61
C PHE A 95 -3.85 9.26 -2.96
N HIS A 96 -4.45 10.17 -2.20
CA HIS A 96 -3.73 10.96 -1.22
C HIS A 96 -4.53 11.08 0.07
N TYR A 97 -3.83 11.15 1.20
CA TYR A 97 -4.46 11.38 2.49
C TYR A 97 -4.94 12.84 2.58
N GLY A 98 -6.18 13.02 3.01
CA GLY A 98 -6.80 14.32 3.21
C GLY A 98 -6.29 15.04 4.46
N LYS A 99 -7.05 16.05 4.89
CA LYS A 99 -6.62 16.95 5.96
C LYS A 99 -6.34 16.21 7.27
N GLY A 100 -5.16 16.43 7.85
CA GLY A 100 -4.74 15.76 9.09
C GLY A 100 -4.28 14.31 8.92
N GLY A 101 -4.10 13.84 7.69
CA GLY A 101 -3.64 12.50 7.37
C GLY A 101 -4.74 11.43 7.48
N GLY A 102 -4.34 10.17 7.40
CA GLY A 102 -5.28 9.06 7.51
C GLY A 102 -4.64 7.70 7.74
N GLN A 103 -5.52 6.71 7.90
CA GLN A 103 -5.15 5.33 8.20
C GLN A 103 -6.09 4.39 7.45
N MET A 104 -5.56 3.32 6.87
CA MET A 104 -6.36 2.33 6.15
C MET A 104 -5.73 0.95 6.19
N LEU A 105 -6.53 -0.08 5.91
CA LEU A 105 -6.02 -1.38 5.50
C LEU A 105 -5.94 -1.43 3.99
N GLU A 106 -4.92 -2.10 3.50
CA GLU A 106 -4.80 -2.58 2.13
C GLU A 106 -4.88 -4.11 2.15
N ILE A 107 -5.65 -4.68 1.24
CA ILE A 107 -5.79 -6.13 1.08
C ILE A 107 -5.55 -6.47 -0.38
N THR A 108 -4.62 -7.41 -0.61
CA THR A 108 -4.20 -7.84 -1.95
C THR A 108 -4.26 -9.35 -2.11
N GLY A 109 -4.40 -9.81 -3.35
CA GLY A 109 -4.49 -11.25 -3.67
C GLY A 109 -3.17 -12.02 -3.52
N GLN A 110 -3.25 -13.34 -3.73
CA GLN A 110 -2.13 -14.27 -3.51
C GLN A 110 -0.89 -13.91 -4.34
N ASP A 111 -1.09 -13.52 -5.60
CA ASP A 111 0.00 -13.25 -6.55
C ASP A 111 0.45 -11.78 -6.54
N ALA A 112 -0.07 -10.96 -5.62
CA ALA A 112 0.29 -9.55 -5.54
C ALA A 112 1.74 -9.35 -5.06
N MET A 113 2.39 -8.33 -5.62
CA MET A 113 3.78 -7.98 -5.29
C MET A 113 3.89 -6.82 -4.30
N ALA A 114 2.77 -6.34 -3.72
CA ALA A 114 2.71 -5.12 -2.91
C ALA A 114 3.73 -5.10 -1.74
N ALA A 115 3.69 -6.11 -0.85
CA ALA A 115 4.62 -6.16 0.29
C ALA A 115 6.10 -6.24 -0.13
N GLN A 116 6.40 -6.95 -1.22
CA GLN A 116 7.74 -7.02 -1.80
C GLN A 116 8.19 -5.65 -2.34
N MET A 117 7.31 -4.98 -3.07
CA MET A 117 7.54 -3.65 -3.61
C MET A 117 7.80 -2.63 -2.49
N PHE A 118 6.96 -2.60 -1.45
CA PHE A 118 7.12 -1.68 -0.33
C PHE A 118 8.47 -1.87 0.36
N ALA A 119 8.88 -3.12 0.60
CA ALA A 119 10.17 -3.43 1.19
C ALA A 119 11.34 -3.03 0.28
N ALA A 120 11.19 -3.16 -1.04
CA ALA A 120 12.19 -2.72 -2.00
C ALA A 120 12.33 -1.19 -2.02
N ILE A 121 11.22 -0.45 -1.95
CA ILE A 121 11.22 1.02 -1.88
C ILE A 121 11.91 1.47 -0.60
N ASP A 122 11.49 0.97 0.57
CA ASP A 122 12.07 1.33 1.87
C ASP A 122 13.58 1.10 1.93
N ARG A 123 14.04 -0.03 1.39
CA ARG A 123 15.47 -0.38 1.37
C ARG A 123 16.29 0.43 0.38
N GLU A 124 15.74 0.73 -0.80
CA GLU A 124 16.54 1.19 -1.94
C GLU A 124 16.36 2.66 -2.29
N ILE A 125 15.26 3.28 -1.85
CA ILE A 125 14.96 4.68 -2.13
C ILE A 125 15.24 5.50 -0.86
N PRO A 126 16.36 6.24 -0.81
CA PRO A 126 16.72 7.01 0.38
C PRO A 126 15.66 8.05 0.72
N VAL A 127 15.40 8.22 2.01
CA VAL A 127 14.56 9.31 2.51
C VAL A 127 15.27 10.65 2.28
N GLY A 128 14.57 11.60 1.66
CA GLY A 128 15.12 12.89 1.33
C GLY A 128 14.07 13.85 0.75
N PRO A 129 14.47 15.08 0.40
CA PRO A 129 13.55 16.10 -0.11
C PRO A 129 12.94 15.75 -1.47
N ALA A 130 13.62 14.90 -2.26
CA ALA A 130 13.10 14.33 -3.49
C ALA A 130 13.69 12.93 -3.71
N PRO A 131 12.90 11.95 -4.18
CA PRO A 131 13.42 10.63 -4.52
C PRO A 131 14.22 10.65 -5.84
N ASP A 132 15.17 9.72 -5.97
CA ASP A 132 15.80 9.38 -7.25
C ASP A 132 14.75 8.75 -8.18
N ILE A 133 14.18 9.57 -9.07
CA ILE A 133 13.05 9.16 -9.93
C ILE A 133 13.41 7.99 -10.85
N PRO A 134 14.52 8.02 -11.62
CA PRO A 134 14.92 6.87 -12.44
C PRO A 134 15.04 5.57 -11.62
N LYS A 135 15.65 5.64 -10.43
CA LYS A 135 15.77 4.48 -9.57
C LYS A 135 14.41 4.00 -9.07
N LEU A 136 13.55 4.91 -8.61
CA LEU A 136 12.20 4.60 -8.15
C LEU A 136 11.38 3.89 -9.23
N LEU A 137 11.38 4.41 -10.46
CA LEU A 137 10.67 3.77 -11.58
C LEU A 137 11.18 2.35 -11.84
N ALA A 138 12.50 2.14 -11.78
CA ALA A 138 13.09 0.80 -11.91
C ALA A 138 12.75 -0.14 -10.72
N VAL A 139 12.46 0.40 -9.53
CA VAL A 139 11.91 -0.39 -8.41
C VAL A 139 10.47 -0.77 -8.67
N LEU A 140 9.64 0.17 -9.12
CA LEU A 140 8.22 -0.06 -9.38
C LEU A 140 8.03 -1.08 -10.51
N GLU A 141 8.72 -0.88 -11.64
CA GLU A 141 8.58 -1.72 -12.84
C GLU A 141 8.93 -3.19 -12.55
N ARG A 142 10.07 -3.45 -11.89
CA ARG A 142 10.46 -4.83 -11.57
C ARG A 142 9.56 -5.51 -10.54
N ASN A 143 8.71 -4.74 -9.85
CA ASN A 143 7.69 -5.24 -8.93
C ASN A 143 6.28 -5.15 -9.54
N GLY A 144 6.16 -5.03 -10.87
CA GLY A 144 4.88 -5.13 -11.57
C GLY A 144 4.00 -3.89 -11.52
N VAL A 145 4.54 -2.74 -11.11
CA VAL A 145 3.79 -1.47 -11.07
C VAL A 145 4.19 -0.58 -12.24
N THR A 146 3.18 -0.06 -12.95
CA THR A 146 3.34 0.93 -14.02
C THR A 146 2.77 2.27 -13.57
N VAL A 147 3.61 3.30 -13.52
CA VAL A 147 3.16 4.68 -13.24
C VAL A 147 2.52 5.27 -14.49
N SER A 148 1.36 5.91 -14.33
CA SER A 148 0.69 6.62 -15.42
C SER A 148 1.25 8.03 -15.57
N ALA A 149 1.35 8.49 -16.82
CA ALA A 149 1.83 9.83 -17.16
C ALA A 149 0.78 10.92 -16.89
#